data_AF-A0A2V5QPV8-F1
#
_entry.id   AF-A0A2V5QPV8-F1
#
_cell.length_a   1.000
_cell.length_b   1.000
_cell.length_c   1.000
_cell.angle_alpha   90.00
_cell.angle_beta   90.00
_cell.angle_gamma   90.00
#
_symmetry.space_group_name_H-M   'P 1'
#
loop_
_entity.id
_entity.type
_entity.pdbx_description
1 polymer ?
#
loop_
_entity_poly.entity_id
_entity_poly.type
_entity_poly.pdbx_seq_one_letter_code
_entity_poly.pdbx_strand_id
1 'polypeptide(L)'
;MIIRARTLVTMDGPPIENGAIALSEDRIVDVAKFNEIKARHTGEVIDLGEQVLLPGLINAHCHLDYTCLRAKIPPQRSFTDWIR
;
A
#
# COMPACT_ATOMS: atom_id res chain seq x y z
N MET A 1 14.35 9.47 5.55
CA MET A 1 14.51 8.21 4.77
C MET A 1 13.92 8.42 3.40
N ILE A 2 14.48 7.81 2.35
CA ILE A 2 13.96 7.86 0.98
C ILE A 2 13.68 6.43 0.55
N ILE A 3 12.51 6.17 -0.02
CA ILE A 3 12.18 4.88 -0.63
C ILE A 3 12.01 5.07 -2.13
N ARG A 4 12.79 4.35 -2.93
CA ARG A 4 12.74 4.39 -4.40
C ARG A 4 12.18 3.07 -4.93
N ALA A 5 11.38 3.14 -5.99
CA ALA A 5 10.84 1.98 -6.70
C ALA A 5 10.90 2.20 -8.22
N ARG A 6 10.82 1.12 -9.01
CA ARG A 6 10.71 1.21 -10.47
C ARG A 6 9.47 1.97 -10.90
N THR A 7 8.34 1.71 -10.24
CA THR A 7 7.06 2.39 -10.50
C THR A 7 6.42 2.79 -9.19
N LEU A 8 6.12 4.07 -9.03
CA LEU A 8 5.40 4.61 -7.88
C LEU A 8 3.98 4.97 -8.31
N VAL A 9 2.99 4.24 -7.78
CA VAL A 9 1.57 4.47 -8.05
C VAL A 9 0.99 5.24 -6.86
N THR A 10 0.77 6.54 -7.02
CA THR A 10 0.33 7.44 -5.93
C THR A 10 -1.17 7.36 -5.68
N MET A 11 -1.95 6.87 -6.66
CA MET A 11 -3.40 7.04 -6.76
C MET A 11 -3.86 8.50 -6.91
N ASP A 12 -2.92 9.41 -7.16
CA ASP A 12 -3.12 10.83 -7.47
C ASP A 12 -2.34 11.16 -8.74
N GLY A 13 -2.98 10.97 -9.89
CA GLY A 13 -2.35 11.10 -11.21
C GLY A 13 -1.73 9.80 -11.76
N PRO A 14 -0.99 9.89 -12.88
CA PRO A 14 -0.36 8.74 -13.51
C PRO A 14 0.82 8.18 -12.68
N PRO A 15 1.15 6.88 -12.81
CA PRO A 15 2.32 6.31 -12.15
C PRO A 15 3.62 7.04 -12.51
N ILE A 16 4.50 7.20 -11.53
CA ILE A 16 5.81 7.82 -11.68
C ILE A 16 6.85 6.73 -11.93
N GLU A 17 7.42 6.69 -13.13
CA GLU A 17 8.57 5.84 -13.41
C GLU A 17 9.81 6.32 -12.67
N ASN A 18 10.58 5.38 -12.12
CA ASN A 18 11.73 5.63 -11.26
C ASN A 18 11.39 6.63 -10.14
N GLY A 19 10.22 6.43 -9.51
CA GLY A 19 9.67 7.29 -8.48
C GLY A 19 10.25 7.02 -7.09
N ALA A 20 10.15 8.01 -6.22
CA ALA A 20 10.53 7.89 -4.82
C ALA A 20 9.63 8.74 -3.92
N ILE A 21 9.56 8.33 -2.66
CA ILE A 21 8.98 9.10 -1.56
C ILE A 21 10.06 9.50 -0.57
N ALA A 22 9.97 10.72 -0.04
CA ALA A 22 10.74 11.14 1.11
C ALA A 22 9.88 11.00 2.38
N LEU A 23 10.46 10.40 3.41
CA LEU A 23 9.82 10.16 4.70
C LEU A 23 10.52 10.97 5.78
N SER A 24 9.70 11.64 6.59
CA SER A 24 10.07 12.23 7.87
C SER A 24 9.20 11.56 8.93
N GLU A 25 9.85 10.82 9.84
CA GLU A 25 9.16 9.99 10.84
C GLU A 25 8.13 9.04 10.20
N ASP A 26 6.85 9.19 10.52
CA ASP A 26 5.72 8.39 10.04
C ASP A 26 4.96 9.03 8.86
N ARG A 27 5.51 10.11 8.28
CA ARG A 27 4.85 10.88 7.21
C ARG A 27 5.64 10.93 5.93
N ILE A 28 4.91 10.81 4.82
CA ILE A 28 5.40 11.16 3.48
C ILE A 28 5.40 12.69 3.39
N VAL A 29 6.58 13.26 3.16
CA VAL A 29 6.77 14.73 3.07
C VAL A 29 7.04 15.22 1.64
N ASP A 30 7.40 14.33 0.74
CA ASP A 30 7.60 14.65 -0.69
C ASP A 30 7.45 13.38 -1.54
N VAL A 31 6.97 13.55 -2.77
CA VAL A 31 6.69 12.49 -3.74
C VAL A 31 7.06 13.01 -5.13
N ALA A 32 8.05 12.38 -5.77
CA ALA A 32 8.49 12.79 -7.11
C ALA A 32 9.33 11.68 -7.78
N LYS A 33 9.94 11.99 -8.93
CA LYS A 33 10.99 11.16 -9.51
C LYS A 33 12.18 11.09 -8.55
N PHE A 34 12.88 9.95 -8.54
CA PHE A 34 13.99 9.72 -7.62
C PHE A 34 15.09 10.79 -7.68
N ASN A 35 15.44 11.27 -8.88
CA ASN A 35 16.46 12.32 -9.03
C ASN A 35 16.03 13.65 -8.38
N GLU A 36 14.74 13.98 -8.43
CA GLU A 36 14.21 15.19 -7.80
C GLU A 36 14.17 15.06 -6.28
N ILE A 37 13.72 13.91 -5.77
CA ILE A 37 13.74 13.60 -4.33
C ILE A 37 15.17 13.65 -3.79
N LYS A 38 16.13 13.02 -4.48
CA LYS A 38 17.54 12.99 -4.09
C LYS A 38 18.20 14.37 -4.12
N ALA A 39 17.70 15.29 -4.96
CA ALA A 39 18.18 16.67 -5.00
C ALA A 39 17.62 17.54 -3.87
N ARG A 40 16.38 17.28 -3.43
CA ARG A 40 15.69 18.06 -2.38
C ARG A 40 15.87 17.52 -0.96
N HIS A 41 16.19 16.23 -0.82
CA HIS A 41 16.23 15.53 0.46
C HIS A 41 17.51 14.71 0.61
N THR A 42 17.99 14.62 1.86
CA THR A 42 19.11 13.76 2.25
C THR A 42 18.64 12.65 3.18
N GLY A 43 19.32 11.50 3.18
CA GLY A 43 19.08 10.42 4.12
C GLY A 43 19.37 9.05 3.50
N GLU A 44 19.15 8.02 4.30
CA GLU A 44 19.21 6.63 3.84
C GLU A 44 18.23 6.41 2.68
N VAL A 45 18.72 5.75 1.63
CA VAL A 45 17.93 5.37 0.46
C VAL A 45 17.70 3.86 0.50
N ILE A 46 16.43 3.47 0.58
CA ILE A 46 15.98 2.09 0.38
C ILE A 46 15.54 1.98 -1.08
N ASP A 47 16.33 1.30 -1.90
CA ASP A 47 15.98 0.99 -3.28
C ASP A 47 15.30 -0.38 -3.36
N LEU A 48 14.02 -0.38 -3.70
CA LEU A 48 13.21 -1.58 -3.87
C LEU A 48 13.49 -2.33 -5.19
N GLY A 49 14.29 -1.75 -6.10
CA GLY A 49 14.59 -2.31 -7.40
C GLY A 49 13.39 -2.31 -8.35
N GLU A 50 13.18 -3.42 -9.05
CA GLU A 50 12.11 -3.60 -10.05
C GLU A 50 10.75 -3.94 -9.40
N GLN A 51 10.32 -3.09 -8.48
CA GLN A 51 9.06 -3.21 -7.75
C GLN A 51 8.10 -2.05 -8.01
N VAL A 52 6.82 -2.30 -7.75
CA VAL A 52 5.76 -1.29 -7.70
C VAL A 52 5.53 -0.90 -6.24
N LEU A 53 5.59 0.40 -5.95
CA LEU A 53 5.21 0.95 -4.65
C LEU A 53 3.86 1.66 -4.78
N LEU A 54 2.93 1.40 -3.87
CA LEU A 54 1.59 1.96 -3.83
C LEU A 54 1.11 2.14 -2.39
N PRO A 55 0.05 2.94 -2.14
CA PRO A 55 -0.61 2.97 -0.84
C PRO A 55 -1.00 1.57 -0.36
N GLY A 56 -0.88 1.34 0.94
CA GLY A 56 -1.38 0.12 1.57
C GLY A 56 -2.88 -0.03 1.30
N LEU A 57 -3.31 -1.26 1.01
CA LEU A 57 -4.72 -1.54 0.75
C LEU A 57 -5.56 -1.28 2.01
N ILE A 58 -6.71 -0.63 1.85
CA ILE A 58 -7.65 -0.36 2.93
C ILE A 58 -8.74 -1.43 2.90
N ASN A 59 -8.82 -2.22 3.96
CA ASN A 59 -9.95 -3.11 4.19
C ASN A 59 -11.05 -2.37 4.95
N ALA A 60 -12.02 -1.83 4.21
CA ALA A 60 -13.06 -0.96 4.78
C ALA A 60 -14.09 -1.71 5.64
N HIS A 61 -14.26 -3.02 5.44
CA HIS A 61 -15.23 -3.82 6.19
C HIS A 61 -14.80 -5.28 6.24
N CYS A 62 -14.62 -5.81 7.44
CA CYS A 62 -14.40 -7.24 7.65
C CYS A 62 -14.91 -7.69 9.02
N HIS A 63 -15.22 -8.99 9.12
CA HIS A 63 -15.53 -9.65 10.39
C HIS A 63 -14.34 -10.54 10.75
N LEU A 64 -13.45 -10.03 11.60
CA LEU A 64 -12.22 -10.74 11.95
C LEU A 64 -12.52 -12.02 12.75
N ASP A 65 -13.54 -12.00 13.61
CA ASP A 65 -13.94 -13.14 14.44
C ASP A 65 -14.33 -14.38 13.62
N TYR A 66 -14.85 -14.19 12.40
CA TYR A 66 -15.23 -15.30 11.53
C TYR A 66 -14.05 -16.02 10.87
N THR A 67 -12.82 -15.51 11.04
CA THR A 67 -11.62 -16.16 10.52
C THR A 67 -11.48 -17.59 11.05
N CYS A 68 -11.81 -17.83 12.32
CA CYS A 68 -11.76 -19.17 12.93
C CYS A 68 -12.88 -20.10 12.44
N LEU A 69 -13.95 -19.53 11.84
CA LEU A 69 -15.08 -20.25 11.27
C LEU A 69 -14.86 -20.62 9.81
N ARG A 70 -13.67 -20.34 9.24
CA ARG A 70 -13.33 -20.71 7.86
C ARG A 70 -13.60 -22.20 7.65
N ALA A 71 -14.46 -22.50 6.68
CA ALA A 71 -14.91 -23.85 6.31
C ALA A 71 -15.63 -24.63 7.44
N LYS A 72 -16.11 -23.96 8.50
CA LYS A 72 -16.92 -24.58 9.57
C LYS A 72 -18.42 -24.51 9.30
N ILE A 73 -18.85 -23.49 8.56
CA ILE A 73 -20.25 -23.31 8.16
C ILE A 73 -20.32 -23.56 6.65
N PRO A 74 -21.07 -24.59 6.18
CA PRO A 74 -21.24 -24.81 4.75
C PRO A 74 -22.05 -23.66 4.12
N PRO A 75 -21.88 -23.37 2.82
CA PRO A 75 -22.66 -22.35 2.13
C PRO A 75 -24.17 -22.58 2.26
N GLN A 76 -24.90 -21.52 2.61
CA GLN A 76 -26.36 -21.55 2.75
C GLN A 76 -27.05 -20.89 1.55
N ARG A 77 -28.36 -21.14 1.39
CA ARG A 77 -29.16 -20.61 0.27
C ARG A 77 -29.47 -19.12 0.39
N SER A 78 -29.47 -18.58 1.60
CA SER A 78 -29.79 -17.18 1.87
C SER A 78 -28.93 -16.64 3.01
N PHE A 79 -28.80 -15.31 3.09
CA PHE A 79 -28.16 -14.65 4.23
C PHE A 79 -28.86 -14.97 5.56
N THR A 80 -30.20 -15.01 5.55
CA THR A 80 -31.00 -15.35 6.74
C THR A 80 -30.81 -16.79 7.20
N ASP A 81 -30.51 -17.72 6.29
CA ASP A 81 -30.16 -19.09 6.68
C ASP A 81 -28.73 -19.18 7.21
N TRP A 82 -27.82 -18.32 6.73
CA TRP A 82 -26.44 -18.25 7.20
C TRP A 82 -26.29 -17.62 8.59
N ILE A 83 -27.08 -16.60 8.92
CA ILE A 83 -26.98 -15.87 10.21
C ILE A 83 -27.67 -16.58 11.38
N ARG A 84 -28.34 -17.70 11.13
CA ARG A 84 -29.06 -18.50 12.15
C ARG A 84 -28.14 -19.30 13.06
#